data_AF-A0A164ZLG5-F1
#
_entry.id   AF-A0A164ZLG5-F1
#
_cell.length_a   1.000
_cell.length_b   1.000
_cell.length_c   1.000
_cell.angle_alpha   90.00
_cell.angle_beta   90.00
_cell.angle_gamma   90.00
#
_symmetry.space_group_name_H-M   'P 1'
#
loop_
_entity.id
_entity.type
_entity.pdbx_description
1 polymer ?
#
loop_
_entity_poly.entity_id
_entity_poly.type
_entity_poly.pdbx_seq_one_letter_code
_entity_poly.pdbx_strand_id
1 'polypeptide(L)'
;MKLVTEEQIQAHQRVALWGGVKGFATGLAVALPGSYLLHRRWPYYRQLPISLKVLGVVTLVLPSFAVGAEHASLNYDRAAWTGVGKEEIDAVAQREQDRWNNLKTSEKLSEWATKHQYGIIGGSWAVSMGIASAIVMRDRNQTFAQKIVQARMWAQGLTISVLIAAAVLTHRNRDRLRDVHHPAVPDHSWADVIEISERERAERLKQSAAS
;
A
#
# COMPACT_ATOMS: atom_id res chain seq x y z
N MET A 1 -15.06 -5.97 -26.16
CA MET A 1 -14.04 -5.14 -25.50
C MET A 1 -14.10 -3.75 -26.10
N LYS A 2 -14.36 -2.70 -25.31
CA LYS A 2 -14.18 -1.31 -25.79
C LYS A 2 -12.68 -1.09 -25.93
N LEU A 3 -12.23 -0.69 -27.13
CA LEU A 3 -10.86 -0.26 -27.33
C LEU A 3 -10.65 1.03 -26.53
N VAL A 4 -9.59 1.08 -25.73
CA VAL A 4 -9.23 2.29 -24.99
C VAL A 4 -8.90 3.37 -26.01
N THR A 5 -9.54 4.53 -25.87
CA THR A 5 -9.27 5.67 -26.76
C THR A 5 -7.90 6.28 -26.46
N GLU A 6 -7.23 6.85 -27.46
CA GLU A 6 -5.94 7.53 -27.24
C GLU A 6 -6.06 8.65 -26.20
N GLU A 7 -7.19 9.35 -26.17
CA GLU A 7 -7.47 10.40 -25.17
C GLU A 7 -7.51 9.84 -23.74
N GLN A 8 -8.09 8.66 -23.52
CA GLN A 8 -8.11 8.01 -22.22
C GLN A 8 -6.71 7.58 -21.76
N ILE A 9 -5.87 7.12 -22.68
CA ILE A 9 -4.47 6.77 -22.38
C ILE A 9 -3.70 8.02 -21.96
N GLN A 10 -3.82 9.12 -22.71
CA GLN A 10 -3.16 10.37 -22.38
C GLN A 10 -3.65 10.96 -21.05
N ALA A 11 -4.96 10.89 -20.79
CA ALA A 11 -5.54 11.33 -19.52
C ALA A 11 -5.01 10.51 -18.34
N HIS A 12 -4.97 9.18 -18.48
CA HIS A 12 -4.43 8.27 -17.48
C HIS A 12 -2.93 8.55 -17.21
N GLN A 13 -2.13 8.70 -18.27
CA GLN A 13 -0.71 9.05 -18.16
C GLN A 13 -0.49 10.39 -17.44
N ARG A 14 -1.31 11.40 -17.76
CA ARG A 14 -1.25 12.71 -17.10
C ARG A 14 -1.55 12.61 -15.60
N VAL A 15 -2.57 11.84 -15.22
CA VAL A 15 -2.92 11.64 -13.80
C VAL A 15 -1.83 10.87 -13.06
N ALA A 16 -1.28 9.82 -13.66
CA ALA A 16 -0.16 9.08 -13.11
C ALA A 16 1.07 9.97 -12.94
N LEU A 17 1.38 10.84 -13.92
CA LEU A 17 2.48 11.80 -13.83
C LEU A 17 2.29 12.76 -12.65
N TRP A 18 1.10 13.35 -12.50
CA TRP A 18 0.81 14.25 -11.38
C TRP A 18 0.88 13.55 -10.02
N GLY A 19 0.41 12.30 -9.95
CA GLY A 19 0.59 11.44 -8.78
C GLY A 19 2.06 11.22 -8.46
N GLY A 20 2.86 10.92 -9.47
CA GLY A 20 4.30 10.74 -9.35
C GLY A 20 5.00 12.01 -8.88
N VAL A 21 4.71 13.16 -9.47
CA VAL A 21 5.25 14.47 -9.06
C VAL A 21 4.93 14.76 -7.61
N LYS A 22 3.70 14.49 -7.16
CA LYS A 22 3.31 14.62 -5.75
C LYS A 22 4.15 13.68 -4.88
N GLY A 23 4.29 12.41 -5.27
CA GLY A 23 5.12 11.42 -4.58
C GLY A 23 6.60 11.83 -4.49
N PHE A 24 7.15 12.38 -5.56
CA PHE A 24 8.51 12.92 -5.62
C PHE A 24 8.69 14.10 -4.67
N ALA A 25 7.76 15.06 -4.68
CA ALA A 25 7.79 16.21 -3.79
C ALA A 25 7.70 15.79 -2.32
N THR A 26 6.82 14.84 -1.98
CA THR A 26 6.75 14.27 -0.63
C THR A 26 8.02 13.53 -0.24
N GLY A 27 8.60 12.77 -1.17
CA GLY A 27 9.87 12.07 -0.95
C GLY A 27 11.01 13.03 -0.64
N LEU A 28 11.14 14.13 -1.41
CA LEU A 28 12.14 15.16 -1.16
C LEU A 28 11.91 15.90 0.16
N ALA A 29 10.65 16.21 0.49
CA ALA A 29 10.28 16.87 1.73
C ALA A 29 10.68 16.06 2.98
N VAL A 30 10.80 14.73 2.86
CA VAL A 30 11.29 13.87 3.94
C VAL A 30 12.80 13.64 3.84
N ALA A 31 13.31 13.31 2.65
CA ALA A 31 14.69 12.89 2.45
C ALA A 31 15.70 14.02 2.66
N LEU A 32 15.40 15.26 2.23
CA LEU A 32 16.32 16.39 2.39
C LEU A 32 16.47 16.83 3.85
N PRO A 33 15.38 17.06 4.63
CA PRO A 33 15.51 17.34 6.06
C PRO A 33 16.15 16.17 6.82
N GLY A 34 15.83 14.93 6.45
CA GLY A 34 16.48 13.74 7.02
C GLY A 34 17.99 13.76 6.82
N SER A 35 18.44 13.96 5.57
CA SER A 35 19.86 14.07 5.23
C SER A 35 20.55 15.22 5.98
N TYR A 36 19.88 16.38 6.11
CA TYR A 36 20.38 17.52 6.87
C TYR A 36 20.53 17.21 8.37
N LEU A 37 19.53 16.59 9.00
CA LEU A 37 19.57 16.20 10.40
C LEU A 37 20.69 15.18 10.68
N LEU A 38 20.84 14.19 9.80
CA LEU A 38 21.94 13.21 9.88
C LEU A 38 23.30 13.90 9.75
N HIS A 39 23.44 14.86 8.83
CA HIS A 39 24.66 15.64 8.67
C HIS A 39 25.01 16.45 9.92
N ARG A 40 24.01 17.01 10.61
CA ARG A 40 24.22 17.81 11.82
C ARG A 40 24.54 16.97 13.05
N ARG A 41 23.87 15.82 13.24
CA ARG A 41 23.97 15.02 14.47
C ARG A 41 25.01 13.91 14.42
N TRP A 42 25.30 13.34 13.25
CA TRP A 42 26.12 12.13 13.14
C TRP A 42 27.47 12.41 12.45
N PRO A 43 28.60 12.34 13.19
CA PRO A 43 29.94 12.59 12.64
C PRO A 43 30.28 11.67 11.45
N TYR A 44 29.83 10.42 11.49
CA TYR A 44 30.03 9.46 10.41
C TYR A 44 29.31 9.87 9.12
N TYR A 45 28.08 10.40 9.22
CA TYR A 45 27.34 10.83 8.05
C TYR A 45 27.99 12.06 7.40
N ARG A 46 28.59 12.94 8.22
CA ARG A 46 29.32 14.10 7.72
C ARG A 46 30.51 13.71 6.83
N GLN A 47 31.22 12.65 7.19
CA GLN A 47 32.39 12.12 6.46
C GLN A 47 32.05 11.38 5.16
N LEU A 48 30.78 11.02 4.94
CA LEU A 48 30.38 10.33 3.70
C LEU A 48 30.58 11.22 2.46
N PRO A 49 31.06 10.64 1.34
CA PRO A 49 31.13 11.35 0.06
C PRO A 49 29.73 11.77 -0.39
N ILE A 50 29.68 12.84 -1.20
CA ILE A 50 28.42 13.41 -1.71
C ILE A 50 27.61 12.36 -2.49
N SER A 51 28.27 11.49 -3.24
CA SER A 51 27.63 10.41 -4.00
C SER A 51 26.78 9.49 -3.11
N LEU A 52 27.29 9.07 -1.95
CA LEU A 52 26.54 8.21 -1.02
C LEU A 52 25.40 8.95 -0.31
N LYS A 53 25.55 10.26 -0.08
CA LYS A 53 24.47 11.10 0.47
C LYS A 53 23.32 11.23 -0.53
N VAL A 54 23.64 11.52 -1.79
CA VAL A 54 22.66 11.61 -2.88
C VAL A 54 21.97 10.27 -3.10
N LEU A 55 22.72 9.16 -3.08
CA LEU A 55 22.16 7.82 -3.20
C LEU A 55 21.07 7.58 -2.14
N GLY A 56 21.34 7.92 -0.88
CA GLY A 56 20.34 7.78 0.19
C GLY A 56 19.07 8.61 -0.03
N VAL A 57 19.20 9.82 -0.59
CA VAL A 57 18.04 10.65 -0.97
C VAL A 57 17.27 10.00 -2.13
N VAL A 58 17.96 9.57 -3.18
CA VAL A 58 17.37 8.94 -4.37
C VAL A 58 16.62 7.65 -4.00
N THR A 59 17.17 6.84 -3.11
CA THR A 59 16.53 5.60 -2.63
C THR A 59 15.19 5.85 -1.94
N LEU A 60 14.96 7.01 -1.34
CA LEU A 60 13.65 7.37 -0.75
C LEU A 60 12.72 8.03 -1.77
N VAL A 61 13.26 8.87 -2.64
CA VAL A 61 12.49 9.69 -3.57
C VAL A 61 11.92 8.86 -4.73
N LEU A 62 12.71 7.96 -5.32
CA LEU A 62 12.26 7.17 -6.48
C LEU A 62 11.08 6.23 -6.15
N PRO A 63 11.11 5.44 -5.05
CA PRO A 63 9.94 4.65 -4.68
C PRO A 63 8.73 5.51 -4.34
N SER A 64 8.92 6.67 -3.70
CA SER A 64 7.82 7.58 -3.39
C SER A 64 7.14 8.13 -4.65
N PHE A 65 7.91 8.44 -5.70
CA PHE A 65 7.39 8.78 -7.02
C PHE A 65 6.55 7.63 -7.61
N ALA A 66 7.10 6.41 -7.63
CA ALA A 66 6.43 5.25 -8.23
C ALA A 66 5.09 4.95 -7.52
N VAL A 67 5.11 4.90 -6.18
CA VAL A 67 3.92 4.68 -5.35
C VAL A 67 2.88 5.79 -5.57
N GLY A 68 3.32 7.06 -5.63
CA GLY A 68 2.42 8.19 -5.90
C GLY A 68 1.75 8.10 -7.28
N ALA A 69 2.51 7.70 -8.30
CA ALA A 69 1.99 7.52 -9.66
C ALA A 69 0.97 6.39 -9.74
N GLU A 70 1.28 5.24 -9.12
CA GLU A 70 0.40 4.07 -9.09
C GLU A 70 -0.90 4.36 -8.33
N HIS A 71 -0.82 5.03 -7.17
CA HIS A 71 -2.02 5.44 -6.43
C HIS A 71 -2.93 6.37 -7.25
N ALA A 72 -2.36 7.33 -7.98
CA ALA A 72 -3.15 8.24 -8.81
C ALA A 72 -3.78 7.53 -10.01
N SER A 73 -3.04 6.62 -10.66
CA SER A 73 -3.53 5.75 -11.73
C SER A 73 -4.71 4.88 -11.26
N LEU A 74 -4.55 4.15 -10.15
CA LEU A 74 -5.62 3.34 -9.57
C LEU A 74 -6.85 4.16 -9.20
N ASN A 75 -6.66 5.38 -8.70
CA ASN A 75 -7.78 6.27 -8.37
C ASN A 75 -8.51 6.77 -9.62
N TYR A 76 -7.80 7.03 -10.72
CA TYR A 76 -8.42 7.38 -11.99
C TYR A 76 -9.27 6.23 -12.53
N ASP A 77 -8.74 5.01 -12.50
CA ASP A 77 -9.47 3.82 -12.96
C ASP A 77 -10.74 3.59 -12.13
N ARG A 78 -10.63 3.70 -10.80
CA ARG A 78 -11.81 3.62 -9.90
C ARG A 78 -12.83 4.71 -10.18
N ALA A 79 -12.39 5.94 -10.49
CA ALA A 79 -13.29 7.04 -10.80
C ALA A 79 -14.00 6.87 -12.15
N ALA A 80 -13.38 6.15 -13.09
CA ALA A 80 -13.94 5.84 -14.40
C ALA A 80 -14.96 4.69 -14.38
N TRP A 81 -15.05 3.92 -13.29
CA TRP A 81 -16.09 2.91 -13.14
C TRP A 81 -17.48 3.56 -13.11
N THR A 82 -18.36 3.12 -14.01
CA THR A 82 -19.73 3.64 -14.17
C THR A 82 -20.71 2.48 -14.38
N GLY A 83 -21.97 2.67 -13.96
CA GLY A 83 -23.05 1.68 -14.09
C GLY A 83 -23.14 0.69 -12.93
N VAL A 84 -23.84 -0.43 -13.17
CA VAL A 84 -24.21 -1.47 -12.19
C VAL A 84 -23.07 -2.01 -11.33
N GLY A 85 -21.84 -2.10 -11.86
CA GLY A 85 -20.68 -2.56 -11.08
C GLY A 85 -20.21 -1.56 -10.02
N LYS A 86 -20.48 -0.26 -10.17
CA LYS A 86 -20.15 0.74 -9.15
C LYS A 86 -21.16 0.71 -8.00
N GLU A 87 -22.45 0.55 -8.32
CA GLU A 87 -23.51 0.50 -7.32
C GLU A 87 -23.40 -0.74 -6.42
N GLU A 88 -23.00 -1.88 -6.98
CA GLU A 88 -22.67 -3.08 -6.20
C GLU A 88 -21.46 -2.84 -5.28
N ILE A 89 -20.36 -2.27 -5.80
CA ILE A 89 -19.16 -1.96 -5.00
C ILE A 89 -19.51 -0.99 -3.86
N ASP A 90 -20.32 0.03 -4.13
CA ASP A 90 -20.75 1.01 -3.13
C ASP A 90 -21.69 0.35 -2.09
N ALA A 91 -22.60 -0.53 -2.51
CA ALA A 91 -23.47 -1.28 -1.60
C ALA A 91 -22.68 -2.26 -0.71
N VAL A 92 -21.68 -2.95 -1.27
CA VAL A 92 -20.75 -3.80 -0.50
C VAL A 92 -19.94 -2.96 0.47
N ALA A 93 -19.42 -1.80 0.04
CA ALA A 93 -18.69 -0.89 0.90
C ALA A 93 -19.55 -0.36 2.07
N GLN A 94 -20.84 -0.07 1.83
CA GLN A 94 -21.78 0.31 2.89
C GLN A 94 -22.00 -0.84 3.89
N ARG A 95 -22.24 -2.06 3.40
CA ARG A 95 -22.38 -3.25 4.27
C ARG A 95 -21.11 -3.50 5.10
N GLU A 96 -19.93 -3.33 4.51
CA GLU A 96 -18.66 -3.41 5.24
C GLU A 96 -18.53 -2.30 6.28
N GLN A 97 -18.95 -1.08 5.97
CA GLN A 97 -18.90 0.06 6.89
C GLN A 97 -19.86 -0.14 8.07
N ASP A 98 -21.06 -0.66 7.82
CA ASP A 98 -22.05 -0.99 8.87
C ASP A 98 -21.55 -2.13 9.75
N ARG A 99 -20.97 -3.18 9.15
CA ARG A 99 -20.28 -4.24 9.89
C ARG A 99 -19.18 -3.64 10.75
N TRP A 100 -18.31 -2.81 10.16
CA TRP A 100 -17.22 -2.16 10.86
C TRP A 100 -17.72 -1.35 12.05
N ASN A 101 -18.77 -0.56 11.87
CA ASN A 101 -19.34 0.26 12.94
C ASN A 101 -19.81 -0.59 14.13
N ASN A 102 -20.37 -1.77 13.86
CA ASN A 102 -20.86 -2.74 14.84
C ASN A 102 -19.75 -3.57 15.53
N LEU A 103 -18.50 -3.53 15.05
CA LEU A 103 -17.38 -4.25 15.67
C LEU A 103 -16.90 -3.58 16.96
N LYS A 104 -16.44 -4.40 17.91
CA LYS A 104 -15.74 -3.92 19.11
C LYS A 104 -14.38 -3.34 18.73
N THR A 105 -13.85 -2.44 19.56
CA THR A 105 -12.56 -1.76 19.31
C THR A 105 -11.39 -2.73 19.11
N SER A 106 -11.36 -3.86 19.83
CA SER A 106 -10.35 -4.91 19.67
C SER A 106 -10.43 -5.61 18.30
N GLU A 107 -11.65 -5.85 17.81
CA GLU A 107 -11.91 -6.47 16.52
C GLU A 107 -11.56 -5.51 15.39
N LYS A 108 -11.93 -4.23 15.52
CA LYS A 108 -11.52 -3.14 14.61
C LYS A 108 -10.01 -3.09 14.46
N LEU A 109 -9.26 -3.12 15.57
CA LEU A 109 -7.79 -3.09 15.53
C LEU A 109 -7.22 -4.32 14.81
N SER A 110 -7.75 -5.51 15.12
CA SER A 110 -7.32 -6.76 14.46
C SER A 110 -7.62 -6.74 12.96
N GLU A 111 -8.76 -6.24 12.55
CA GLU A 111 -9.16 -6.15 11.14
C GLU A 111 -8.33 -5.10 10.39
N TRP A 112 -8.11 -3.92 11.00
CA TRP A 112 -7.20 -2.91 10.46
C TRP A 112 -5.78 -3.45 10.27
N ALA A 113 -5.26 -4.16 11.27
CA ALA A 113 -3.93 -4.75 11.21
C ALA A 113 -3.82 -5.81 10.11
N THR A 114 -4.89 -6.59 9.90
CA THR A 114 -4.95 -7.58 8.82
C THR A 114 -4.99 -6.91 7.45
N LYS A 115 -5.78 -5.83 7.30
CA LYS A 115 -5.90 -5.06 6.05
C LYS A 115 -4.58 -4.38 5.65
N HIS A 116 -3.81 -3.91 6.64
CA HIS A 116 -2.52 -3.23 6.44
C HIS A 116 -1.32 -4.12 6.77
N GLN A 117 -1.49 -5.44 6.73
CA GLN A 117 -0.49 -6.41 7.17
C GLN A 117 0.89 -6.17 6.58
N TYR A 118 0.99 -5.93 5.27
CA TYR A 118 2.28 -5.75 4.59
C TYR A 118 2.95 -4.44 5.02
N GLY A 119 2.18 -3.38 5.23
CA GLY A 119 2.67 -2.11 5.75
C GLY A 119 3.19 -2.24 7.19
N ILE A 120 2.49 -2.99 8.04
CA ILE A 120 2.90 -3.27 9.42
C ILE A 120 4.16 -4.12 9.45
N ILE A 121 4.24 -5.17 8.63
CA ILE A 121 5.43 -6.04 8.54
C ILE A 121 6.64 -5.22 8.08
N GLY A 122 6.49 -4.43 7.01
CA GLY A 122 7.55 -3.57 6.51
C GLY A 122 7.97 -2.49 7.51
N GLY A 123 7.00 -1.86 8.18
CA GLY A 123 7.27 -0.89 9.23
C GLY A 123 7.96 -1.49 10.45
N SER A 124 7.50 -2.66 10.92
CA SER A 124 8.11 -3.39 12.03
C SER A 124 9.52 -3.83 11.70
N TRP A 125 9.77 -4.28 10.46
CA TRP A 125 11.11 -4.56 9.96
C TRP A 125 12.01 -3.33 10.04
N ALA A 126 11.57 -2.19 9.49
CA ALA A 126 12.35 -0.96 9.50
C ALA A 126 12.66 -0.49 10.94
N VAL A 127 11.68 -0.54 11.83
CA VAL A 127 11.84 -0.22 13.25
C VAL A 127 12.82 -1.18 13.92
N SER A 128 12.67 -2.49 13.72
CA SER A 128 13.57 -3.50 14.30
C SER A 128 15.01 -3.31 13.83
N MET A 129 15.21 -2.97 12.55
CA MET A 129 16.54 -2.72 12.00
C MET A 129 17.14 -1.41 12.52
N GLY A 130 16.32 -0.39 12.73
CA GLY A 130 16.73 0.85 13.41
C GLY A 130 17.16 0.62 14.86
N ILE A 131 16.39 -0.15 15.63
CA ILE A 131 16.70 -0.52 17.01
C ILE A 131 17.98 -1.36 17.06
N ALA A 132 18.09 -2.40 16.25
CA ALA A 132 19.28 -3.25 16.18
C ALA A 132 20.53 -2.43 15.81
N SER A 133 20.42 -1.54 14.83
CA SER A 133 21.51 -0.63 14.44
C SER A 133 21.90 0.30 15.58
N ALA A 134 20.94 0.87 16.31
CA ALA A 134 21.21 1.74 17.44
C ALA A 134 21.94 0.99 18.58
N ILE A 135 21.54 -0.26 18.85
CA ILE A 135 22.22 -1.11 19.84
C ILE A 135 23.67 -1.38 19.41
N VAL A 136 23.90 -1.83 18.17
CA VAL A 136 25.23 -2.12 17.64
C VAL A 136 26.11 -0.85 17.61
N MET A 137 25.54 0.30 17.26
CA MET A 137 26.28 1.56 17.25
C MET A 137 26.66 2.05 18.65
N ARG A 138 25.84 1.77 19.68
CA ARG A 138 26.09 2.18 21.07
C ARG A 138 27.20 1.39 21.75
N ASP A 139 27.51 0.18 21.29
CA ASP A 139 28.58 -0.63 21.87
C ASP A 139 29.96 0.02 21.66
N ARG A 140 30.66 0.36 22.75
CA ARG A 140 31.97 1.04 22.72
C ARG A 140 33.14 0.06 22.58
N ASN A 141 32.91 -1.23 22.81
CA ASN A 141 33.96 -2.24 22.88
C ASN A 141 34.27 -2.88 21.51
N GLN A 142 33.59 -2.46 20.45
CA GLN A 142 33.76 -3.01 19.11
C GLN A 142 34.35 -1.99 18.12
N THR A 143 35.24 -2.47 17.26
CA THR A 143 35.79 -1.68 16.14
C THR A 143 34.71 -1.43 15.07
N PHE A 144 34.92 -0.41 14.23
CA PHE A 144 33.97 -0.06 13.18
C PHE A 144 33.73 -1.22 12.17
N ALA A 145 34.78 -1.96 11.82
CA ALA A 145 34.67 -3.11 10.93
C ALA A 145 33.79 -4.22 11.54
N GLN A 146 33.93 -4.49 12.85
CA GLN A 146 33.10 -5.47 13.55
C GLN A 146 31.64 -5.06 13.59
N LYS A 147 31.34 -3.77 13.83
CA LYS A 147 29.96 -3.25 13.80
C LYS A 147 29.29 -3.45 12.44
N ILE A 148 30.03 -3.28 11.34
CA ILE A 148 29.49 -3.52 9.98
C ILE A 148 29.12 -4.99 9.79
N VAL A 149 30.01 -5.90 10.20
CA VAL A 149 29.77 -7.35 10.09
C VAL A 149 28.55 -7.73 10.92
N GLN A 150 28.44 -7.21 12.15
CA GLN A 150 27.27 -7.45 13.00
C GLN A 150 25.99 -6.88 12.38
N ALA A 151 26.02 -5.64 11.89
CA ALA A 151 24.86 -5.03 11.25
C ALA A 151 24.34 -5.88 10.07
N ARG A 152 25.24 -6.47 9.27
CA ARG A 152 24.87 -7.39 8.19
C ARG A 152 24.20 -8.67 8.73
N MET A 153 24.70 -9.23 9.83
CA MET A 153 24.10 -10.42 10.44
C MET A 153 22.72 -10.16 11.00
N TRP A 154 22.52 -9.02 11.69
CA TRP A 154 21.21 -8.57 12.13
C TRP A 154 20.25 -8.36 10.96
N ALA A 155 20.70 -7.68 9.90
CA ALA A 155 19.87 -7.43 8.72
C ALA A 155 19.40 -8.73 8.07
N GLN A 156 20.30 -9.71 7.91
CA GLN A 156 19.96 -11.02 7.36
C GLN A 156 18.97 -11.78 8.25
N GLY A 157 19.24 -11.85 9.55
CA GLY A 157 18.35 -12.52 10.52
C GLY A 157 16.95 -11.90 10.55
N LEU A 158 16.86 -10.57 10.66
CA LEU A 158 15.58 -9.85 10.68
C LEU A 158 14.80 -10.04 9.38
N THR A 159 15.49 -10.07 8.23
CA THR A 159 14.83 -10.31 6.94
C THR A 159 14.22 -11.71 6.89
N ILE A 160 14.96 -12.73 7.32
CA ILE A 160 14.45 -14.10 7.39
C ILE A 160 13.26 -14.19 8.36
N SER A 161 13.36 -13.58 9.54
CA SER A 161 12.25 -13.54 10.51
C SER A 161 10.99 -12.90 9.92
N VAL A 162 11.15 -11.82 9.15
CA VAL A 162 10.05 -11.13 8.48
C VAL A 162 9.42 -11.97 7.38
N LEU A 163 10.23 -12.68 6.58
CA LEU A 163 9.72 -13.60 5.56
C LEU A 163 8.92 -14.74 6.19
N ILE A 164 9.41 -15.30 7.31
CA ILE A 164 8.67 -16.34 8.06
C ILE A 164 7.36 -15.77 8.60
N ALA A 165 7.39 -14.59 9.22
CA ALA A 165 6.18 -13.94 9.73
C ALA A 165 5.15 -13.67 8.61
N ALA A 166 5.60 -13.17 7.46
CA ALA A 166 4.76 -12.94 6.29
C ALA A 166 4.20 -14.25 5.73
N ALA A 167 4.99 -15.33 5.69
CA ALA A 167 4.55 -16.64 5.25
C ALA A 167 3.49 -17.24 6.18
N VAL A 168 3.71 -17.20 7.50
CA VAL A 168 2.74 -17.67 8.51
C VAL A 168 1.45 -16.86 8.41
N LEU A 169 1.53 -15.54 8.24
CA LEU A 169 0.36 -14.69 8.12
C LEU A 169 -0.42 -14.96 6.82
N THR A 170 0.30 -15.10 5.70
CA THR A 170 -0.29 -15.47 4.42
C THR A 170 -0.99 -16.82 4.51
N HIS A 171 -0.37 -17.79 5.21
CA HIS A 171 -0.96 -19.10 5.44
C HIS A 171 -2.21 -19.04 6.31
N ARG A 172 -2.21 -18.29 7.43
CA ARG A 172 -3.41 -18.07 8.26
C ARG A 172 -4.54 -17.38 7.49
N ASN A 173 -4.18 -16.41 6.65
CA ASN A 173 -5.15 -15.71 5.81
C ASN A 173 -5.67 -16.60 4.68
N ARG A 174 -4.94 -17.65 4.28
CA ARG A 174 -5.38 -18.61 3.25
C ARG A 174 -6.66 -19.32 3.66
N ASP A 175 -6.82 -19.68 4.94
CA ASP A 175 -8.05 -20.30 5.44
C ASP A 175 -9.23 -19.33 5.34
N ARG A 176 -9.01 -18.05 5.68
CA ARG A 176 -10.03 -16.99 5.53
C ARG A 176 -10.37 -16.71 4.06
N LEU A 177 -9.39 -16.76 3.17
CA LEU A 177 -9.58 -16.61 1.72
C LEU A 177 -10.25 -17.84 1.10
N ARG A 178 -10.09 -19.03 1.71
CA ARG A 178 -10.76 -20.26 1.30
C ARG A 178 -12.27 -20.16 1.53
N ASP A 179 -12.71 -19.53 2.62
CA ASP A 179 -14.12 -19.20 2.86
C ASP A 179 -14.66 -18.15 1.87
N VAL A 180 -13.80 -17.28 1.31
CA VAL A 180 -14.21 -16.32 0.26
C VAL A 180 -14.34 -16.99 -1.11
N HIS A 181 -13.48 -17.96 -1.43
CA HIS A 181 -13.53 -18.68 -2.72
C HIS A 181 -14.52 -19.85 -2.74
N HIS A 182 -14.81 -20.45 -1.58
CA HIS A 182 -15.87 -21.42 -1.37
C HIS A 182 -16.76 -20.98 -0.21
N PRO A 183 -17.55 -19.92 -0.39
CA PRO A 183 -18.46 -19.48 0.65
C PRO A 183 -19.49 -20.58 0.92
N ALA A 184 -19.76 -20.84 2.20
CA ALA A 184 -20.80 -21.80 2.61
C ALA A 184 -22.20 -21.40 2.13
N VAL A 185 -22.36 -20.14 1.70
CA VAL A 185 -23.53 -19.59 1.01
C VAL A 185 -23.09 -19.25 -0.42
N PRO A 186 -23.74 -19.77 -1.47
CA PRO A 186 -23.40 -19.45 -2.86
C PRO A 186 -23.35 -17.94 -3.11
N ASP A 187 -22.30 -17.46 -3.77
CA ASP A 187 -22.17 -16.04 -4.10
C ASP A 187 -23.21 -15.66 -5.17
N HIS A 188 -24.19 -14.86 -4.75
CA HIS A 188 -25.26 -14.35 -5.60
C HIS A 188 -24.94 -12.95 -6.18
N SER A 189 -23.71 -12.45 -6.06
CA SER A 189 -23.27 -11.17 -6.65
C SER A 189 -23.67 -11.04 -8.13
N TRP A 190 -23.49 -12.11 -8.92
CA TRP A 190 -23.93 -12.15 -10.32
C TRP A 190 -25.44 -12.04 -10.49
N ALA A 191 -26.23 -12.62 -9.58
CA ALA A 191 -27.69 -12.53 -9.61
C ALA A 191 -28.14 -11.10 -9.25
N ASP A 192 -27.51 -10.48 -8.26
CA ASP A 192 -27.73 -9.07 -7.90
C ASP A 192 -27.40 -8.15 -9.09
N VAL A 193 -26.28 -8.38 -9.77
CA VAL A 193 -25.89 -7.61 -10.97
C VAL A 193 -26.91 -7.79 -12.11
N ILE A 194 -27.43 -9.00 -12.32
CA ILE A 194 -28.46 -9.25 -13.33
C ILE A 194 -29.75 -8.51 -12.95
N GLU A 195 -30.20 -8.62 -11.70
CA GLU A 195 -31.42 -7.96 -11.23
C GLU A 195 -31.35 -6.44 -11.39
N ILE A 196 -30.22 -5.83 -10.98
CA ILE A 196 -30.02 -4.39 -11.15
C ILE A 196 -30.02 -4.02 -12.65
N SER A 197 -29.37 -4.83 -13.50
CA SER A 197 -29.35 -4.58 -14.95
C SER A 197 -30.74 -4.67 -15.61
N GLU A 198 -31.60 -5.57 -15.12
CA GLU A 198 -32.97 -5.72 -15.59
C GLU A 198 -33.85 -4.55 -15.15
N ARG A 199 -33.69 -4.09 -13.90
CA ARG A 199 -34.37 -2.88 -13.39
C ARG A 199 -34.03 -1.65 -14.22
N GLU A 200 -32.74 -1.40 -14.49
CA GLU A 200 -32.34 -0.27 -15.34
C GLU A 200 -32.93 -0.37 -16.76
N ARG A 201 -32.96 -1.57 -17.36
CA ARG A 201 -33.57 -1.77 -18.69
C ARG A 201 -35.06 -1.46 -18.67
N ALA A 202 -35.78 -1.92 -17.65
CA ALA A 202 -37.21 -1.64 -17.49
C ALA A 202 -37.48 -0.14 -17.31
N GLU A 203 -36.63 0.58 -16.58
CA GLU A 203 -36.74 2.04 -16.41
C GLU A 203 -36.47 2.80 -17.71
N ARG A 204 -35.43 2.42 -18.47
CA ARG A 204 -35.14 3.02 -19.78
C ARG A 204 -36.28 2.81 -20.78
N LEU A 205 -36.88 1.60 -20.79
CA LEU A 205 -38.02 1.29 -21.64
C LEU A 205 -39.27 2.12 -21.26
N LYS A 206 -39.53 2.29 -19.96
CA LYS A 206 -40.60 3.17 -19.48
C LYS A 206 -40.37 4.63 -19.86
N GLN A 207 -39.13 5.11 -19.77
CA GLN A 207 -38.78 6.47 -20.20
C GLN A 207 -38.93 6.67 -21.71
N SER A 208 -38.52 5.70 -22.54
CA SER A 208 -38.70 5.76 -24.00
C SER A 208 -40.15 5.62 -24.46
N ALA A 209 -41.01 4.99 -23.64
CA ALA A 209 -42.44 4.88 -23.92
C ALA A 209 -43.24 6.11 -23.45
N ALA A 210 -42.64 6.95 -22.60
CA ALA A 210 -43.24 8.18 -22.08
C ALA A 210 -42.84 9.45 -22.88
N SER A 211 -41.90 9.33 -23.81
CA SER A 211 -41.46 10.36 -24.77
C SER A 211 -42.07 10.15 -26.15
#